data_AF-A0A5E6NL60-F1
#
_entry.id   AF-A0A5E6NL60-F1
#
_cell.length_a   1.000
_cell.length_b   1.000
_cell.length_c   1.000
_cell.angle_alpha   90.00
_cell.angle_beta   90.00
_cell.angle_gamma   90.00
#
_symmetry.space_group_name_H-M   'P 1'
#
loop_
_entity.id
_entity.type
_entity.pdbx_description
1 polymer ?
#
loop_
_entity_poly.entity_id
_entity_poly.type
_entity_poly.pdbx_seq_one_letter_code
_entity_poly.pdbx_strand_id
1 'polypeptide(L)' 'MAQYLLQSLSAVKQWVRHYKDEGIDGLKEKQRSGRPSKARNQNHTKLLQSILAMQNNKNGGRVRLKDIQTC' A
#
# COMPACT_ATOMS: atom_id res chain seq x y z
N MET A 1 10.78 15.89 31.33
CA MET A 1 9.96 16.00 30.09
C MET A 1 10.64 15.16 29.02
N ALA A 2 9.92 14.29 28.31
CA ALA A 2 10.52 13.37 27.33
C ALA A 2 10.99 14.16 26.09
N GLN A 3 12.28 14.48 26.04
CA GLN A 3 12.90 15.40 25.08
C GLN A 3 13.50 14.70 23.84
N TYR A 4 13.36 13.38 23.73
CA TYR A 4 14.16 12.56 22.81
C TYR A 4 13.40 11.92 21.64
N LEU A 5 12.09 12.11 21.53
CA LEU A 5 11.30 11.51 20.45
C LEU A 5 10.54 12.62 19.73
N LEU A 6 10.75 12.73 18.42
CA LEU A 6 9.91 13.50 17.48
C LEU A 6 8.48 12.93 17.37
N GLN A 7 8.05 12.17 18.36
CA GLN A 7 6.79 11.46 18.43
C GLN A 7 5.99 12.01 19.59
N SER A 8 4.68 12.05 19.41
CA SER A 8 3.78 12.44 20.48
C SER A 8 3.92 11.49 21.67
N LEU A 9 3.75 12.03 22.88
CA LEU A 9 3.79 11.25 24.11
C LEU A 9 2.73 10.13 24.12
N SER A 10 1.59 10.34 23.45
CA SER A 10 0.55 9.31 23.26
C SER A 10 1.03 8.12 22.44
N ALA A 11 1.77 8.36 21.34
CA ALA A 11 2.34 7.28 20.53
C ALA A 11 3.30 6.41 21.35
N VAL A 12 4.19 7.04 22.12
CA VAL A 12 5.14 6.34 23.00
C VAL A 12 4.41 5.52 24.07
N LYS A 13 3.38 6.09 24.71
CA LYS A 13 2.54 5.36 25.68
C LYS A 13 1.87 4.13 25.05
N GLN A 14 1.41 4.25 23.81
CA GLN A 14 0.77 3.15 23.10
C GLN A 14 1.75 2.03 22.77
N TRP A 15 2.96 2.36 22.31
CA TRP A 15 4.03 1.38 22.10
C TRP A 15 4.42 0.66 23.39
N VAL A 16 4.58 1.38 24.50
CA VAL A 16 4.90 0.78 25.79
C VAL A 16 3.79 -0.19 26.26
N ARG A 17 2.51 0.15 26.04
CA ARG A 17 1.40 -0.77 26.35
C ARG A 17 1.45 -2.02 25.47
N HIS A 18 1.53 -1.86 24.15
CA HIS A 18 1.58 -3.00 23.24
C HIS A 18 2.78 -3.92 23.48
N TYR A 19 3.94 -3.35 23.84
CA TYR A 19 5.10 -4.16 24.23
C TYR A 19 4.88 -4.95 25.52
N LYS A 20 4.19 -4.37 26.52
CA LYS A 20 3.88 -5.07 27.77
C LYS A 20 2.87 -6.21 27.56
N ASP A 21 1.92 -6.02 26.64
CA ASP A 21 0.84 -6.98 26.41
C ASP A 21 1.24 -8.11 25.45
N GLU A 22 1.99 -7.78 24.40
CA GLU A 22 2.28 -8.68 23.26
C GLU A 22 3.80 -8.84 22.98
N GLY A 23 4.66 -8.25 23.80
CA GLY A 23 6.11 -8.28 23.58
C GLY A 23 6.54 -7.57 22.30
N ILE A 24 7.54 -8.13 21.61
CA ILE A 24 8.03 -7.59 20.34
C ILE A 24 6.96 -7.65 19.24
N ASP A 25 6.04 -8.62 19.28
CA ASP A 25 4.99 -8.75 18.28
C ASP A 25 3.99 -7.60 18.33
N GLY A 26 3.75 -7.02 19.52
CA GLY A 26 2.93 -5.82 19.68
C GLY A 26 3.52 -4.56 19.04
N LEU A 27 4.81 -4.56 18.76
CA LEU A 27 5.50 -3.45 18.08
C LEU A 27 5.59 -3.65 16.56
N LYS A 28 5.28 -4.84 16.04
CA LYS A 28 5.25 -5.10 14.59
C LYS A 28 4.02 -4.46 13.96
N GLU A 29 4.16 -4.00 12.73
CA GLU A 29 3.04 -3.43 11.99
C GLU A 29 1.97 -4.49 11.71
N LYS A 30 0.79 -4.31 12.30
CA LYS A 30 -0.36 -5.18 12.07
C LYS A 30 -0.96 -4.89 10.70
N GLN A 31 -1.47 -5.94 10.05
CA GLN A 31 -2.25 -5.81 8.81
C GLN A 31 -3.40 -4.83 9.06
N ARG A 32 -3.43 -3.74 8.29
CA ARG A 32 -4.50 -2.75 8.38
C ARG A 32 -5.81 -3.41 7.95
N SER A 33 -6.87 -3.25 8.74
CA SER A 33 -8.26 -3.60 8.36
C SER A 33 -8.84 -2.67 7.27
N GLY A 34 -7.97 -2.06 6.45
CA GLY A 34 -8.37 -1.21 5.34
C GLY A 34 -8.94 -2.06 4.20
N ARG A 35 -9.65 -1.39 3.28
CA ARG A 35 -10.18 -2.04 2.08
C ARG A 35 -9.03 -2.70 1.31
N PRO A 36 -9.11 -4.00 0.97
CA PRO A 36 -8.10 -4.62 0.15
C PRO A 36 -8.00 -3.90 -1.19
N SER A 37 -6.77 -3.69 -1.67
CA SER A 37 -6.55 -3.12 -3.00
C SER A 37 -7.25 -3.99 -4.04
N LYS A 38 -8.06 -3.38 -4.91
CA LYS A 38 -8.67 -4.08 -6.06
C LYS A 38 -7.60 -4.67 -7.00
N ALA A 39 -6.38 -4.14 -6.95
CA ALA A 39 -5.26 -4.58 -7.76
C ALA A 39 -4.36 -5.63 -7.06
N ARG A 40 -4.77 -6.18 -5.90
CA ARG A 40 -3.96 -7.14 -5.13
C ARG A 40 -3.65 -8.42 -5.91
N ASN A 41 -4.56 -8.87 -6.78
CA ASN A 41 -4.42 -10.10 -7.57
C ASN A 41 -4.29 -9.83 -9.09
N GLN A 42 -4.15 -8.57 -9.50
CA GLN A 42 -4.03 -8.25 -10.92
C GLN A 42 -2.60 -8.53 -11.36
N ASN A 43 -2.42 -9.18 -12.51
CA ASN A 43 -1.11 -9.33 -13.13
C ASN A 43 -0.63 -7.96 -13.62
N HIS A 44 0.09 -7.22 -12.76
CA HIS A 44 0.63 -5.89 -13.06
C HIS A 44 1.46 -5.92 -14.35
N THR A 45 2.06 -7.06 -14.69
CA THR A 45 2.83 -7.29 -15.92
C THR A 45 2.00 -7.13 -17.20
N LYS A 46 0.77 -7.66 -17.25
CA LYS A 46 -0.11 -7.54 -18.43
C LYS A 46 -0.61 -6.11 -18.60
N LEU A 47 -0.93 -5.44 -17.49
CA LEU A 47 -1.30 -4.03 -17.48
C LEU A 47 -0.14 -3.17 -18.01
N LEU A 48 1.07 -3.36 -17.48
CA LEU A 48 2.27 -2.65 -17.92
C LEU A 48 2.59 -2.89 -19.40
N GLN A 49 2.51 -4.14 -19.88
CA GLN A 49 2.72 -4.47 -21.30
C GLN A 49 1.70 -3.77 -22.21
N SER A 50 0.41 -3.76 -21.82
CA SER A 50 -0.63 -3.05 -22.58
C SER A 50 -0.39 -1.54 -22.64
N ILE A 51 0.01 -0.92 -21.52
CA ILE A 51 0.34 0.51 -21.44
C ILE A 51 1.53 0.84 -22.35
N LEU A 52 2.61 0.05 -22.31
CA LEU A 52 3.78 0.25 -23.17
C LEU A 52 3.44 0.09 -24.65
N ALA A 53 2.63 -0.91 -25.01
CA ALA A 53 2.18 -1.11 -26.39
C ALA A 53 1.32 0.06 -26.91
N MET A 54 0.48 0.64 -26.05
CA MET A 54 -0.33 1.82 -26.37
C MET A 54 0.49 3.11 -26.40
N GLN A 55 1.55 3.26 -25.61
CA GLN A 55 2.43 4.43 -25.67
C GLN A 55 3.26 4.48 -26.97
N ASN A 56 3.65 3.31 -27.50
CA ASN A 56 4.40 3.22 -28.75
C ASN A 56 3.54 3.51 -30.00
N ASN A 57 2.24 3.21 -29.95
CA ASN A 57 1.27 3.58 -30.98
C ASN A 57 0.70 4.98 -30.64
N LYS A 58 1.25 6.04 -31.24
CA LYS A 58 1.04 7.47 -30.91
C LYS A 58 -0.40 8.03 -31.03
N ASN A 59 -1.44 7.30 -30.65
CA ASN A 59 -2.78 7.86 -30.43
C ASN A 59 -2.99 7.98 -28.92
N GLY A 60 -2.51 9.10 -28.36
CA GLY A 60 -2.62 9.39 -26.93
C GLY A 60 -4.07 9.39 -26.41
N GLY A 61 -4.24 8.98 -25.14
CA GLY A 61 -5.53 8.90 -24.45
C GLY A 61 -5.43 8.17 -23.10
N ARG A 62 -6.48 8.24 -22.27
CA ARG A 62 -6.54 7.57 -20.96
C ARG A 62 -7.00 6.11 -21.11
N VAL A 63 -6.10 5.16 -20.83
CA VAL A 63 -6.38 3.71 -20.83
C VAL A 63 -7.38 3.33 -19.74
N ARG A 64 -8.44 2.60 -20.10
CA ARG A 64 -9.42 2.03 -19.16
C ARG A 64 -9.30 0.51 -19.09
N LEU A 65 -9.72 -0.08 -17.97
CA LEU A 65 -9.65 -1.52 -17.75
C LEU A 65 -10.38 -2.35 -18.84
N LYS A 66 -11.49 -1.81 -19.37
CA LYS A 66 -12.23 -2.45 -20.47
C LYS A 66 -11.43 -2.58 -21.76
N ASP A 67 -10.45 -1.69 -21.98
CA ASP A 67 -9.62 -1.68 -23.18
C ASP A 67 -8.58 -2.82 -23.12
N ILE A 68 -8.28 -3.32 -21.91
CA ILE A 68 -7.31 -4.40 -21.64
C ILE A 68 -7.98 -5.79 -21.71
N GLN A 69 -9.30 -5.86 -21.51
CA GLN A 69 -10.04 -7.13 -21.46
C GLN A 69 -10.45 -7.68 -22.85
N THR A 70 -10.28 -6.89 -23.91
CA THR A 70 -10.64 -7.24 -25.31
C THR A 70 -9.45 -7.75 -26.14
N CYS A 71 -8.29 -7.98 -25.54
CA CYS A 71 -7.08 -8.48 -26.21
C CYS A 71 -6.82 -9.96 -25.90
#